data_AF-A0A849F9J8-F1
#
_entry.id   AF-A0A849F9J8-F1
#
_cell.length_a   1.000
_cell.length_b   1.000
_cell.length_c   1.000
_cell.angle_alpha   90.00
_cell.angle_beta   90.00
_cell.angle_gamma   90.00
#
_symmetry.space_group_name_H-M   'P 1'
#
loop_
_entity.id
_entity.type
_entity.pdbx_description
1 polymer ?
#
loop_
_entity_poly.entity_id
_entity_poly.type
_entity_poly.pdbx_seq_one_letter_code
_entity_poly.pdbx_strand_id
1 'polypeptide(L)'
;DGTDPVAYFTEGRPVPGDAAITSDWNGATWRFSTPENKAAFDTDPEAYAPQYGGYCAWAVAEGYTASTVPEAWKIVDGKLYLNFSRRIQRRWERDIPGNIVRANGNWPSVLAQ
;
A
#
# COMPACT_ATOMS: atom_id res chain seq x y z
N ASP A 1 -4.03 -3.40 13.17
CA ASP A 1 -3.95 -4.74 12.57
C ASP A 1 -3.38 -4.63 11.17
N GLY A 2 -2.26 -5.31 10.91
CA GLY A 2 -1.57 -5.26 9.61
C GLY A 2 -2.20 -6.24 8.61
N THR A 3 -2.24 -5.84 7.35
CA THR A 3 -2.63 -6.72 6.23
C THR A 3 -1.38 -7.22 5.54
N ASP A 4 -1.37 -8.48 5.13
CA ASP A 4 -0.29 -9.08 4.35
C ASP A 4 -0.17 -8.36 2.98
N PRO A 5 0.93 -7.66 2.71
CA PRO A 5 1.12 -6.95 1.45
C PRO A 5 1.30 -7.90 0.25
N VAL A 6 1.87 -9.10 0.46
CA VAL A 6 2.12 -10.08 -0.59
C VAL A 6 0.81 -10.70 -1.07
N ALA A 7 -0.14 -10.91 -0.16
CA ALA A 7 -1.44 -11.50 -0.48
C ALA A 7 -2.26 -10.68 -1.51
N TYR A 8 -2.05 -9.36 -1.60
CA TYR A 8 -2.67 -8.57 -2.67
C TYR A 8 -2.25 -9.03 -4.07
N PHE A 9 -1.01 -9.50 -4.21
CA PHE A 9 -0.43 -9.92 -5.49
C PHE A 9 -0.66 -11.41 -5.75
N THR A 10 -0.53 -12.25 -4.72
CA THR A 10 -0.60 -13.71 -4.86
C THR A 10 -2.03 -14.25 -4.75
N GLU A 11 -2.86 -13.66 -3.90
CA GLU A 11 -4.24 -14.10 -3.64
C GLU A 11 -5.29 -13.14 -4.21
N GLY A 12 -4.89 -11.94 -4.64
CA GLY A 12 -5.81 -10.95 -5.22
C GLY A 12 -6.83 -10.41 -4.21
N ARG A 13 -6.52 -10.44 -2.92
CA ARG A 13 -7.39 -9.97 -1.84
C ARG A 13 -6.58 -9.57 -0.60
N PRO A 14 -7.09 -8.66 0.25
CA PRO A 14 -6.47 -8.41 1.55
C PRO A 14 -6.61 -9.65 2.43
N VAL A 15 -5.51 -10.02 3.09
CA VAL A 15 -5.48 -11.09 4.09
C VAL A 15 -4.89 -10.53 5.37
N PRO A 16 -5.57 -10.67 6.53
CA PRO A 16 -5.00 -10.26 7.81
C PRO A 16 -3.66 -10.95 8.07
N GLY A 17 -2.65 -10.18 8.49
CA GLY A 17 -1.36 -10.73 8.89
C GLY A 17 -1.40 -11.27 10.33
N ASP A 18 -0.63 -12.33 10.57
CA ASP A 18 -0.42 -12.89 11.90
C ASP A 18 0.59 -12.03 12.68
N ALA A 19 0.31 -11.78 13.96
CA ALA A 19 1.23 -11.05 14.85
C ALA A 19 2.51 -11.84 15.18
N ALA A 20 2.52 -13.16 14.96
CA ALA A 20 3.70 -14.01 15.11
C ALA A 20 4.60 -14.05 13.86
N ILE A 21 4.09 -13.60 12.70
CA ILE A 21 4.82 -13.65 11.43
C ILE A 21 5.08 -12.23 10.96
N THR A 22 6.22 -11.67 11.38
CA THR A 22 6.53 -10.26 11.18
C THR A 22 7.90 -10.02 10.57
N SER A 23 8.04 -8.92 9.84
CA SER A 23 9.34 -8.42 9.36
C SER A 23 9.45 -6.93 9.61
N ASP A 24 10.61 -6.46 10.06
CA ASP A 24 10.88 -5.04 10.25
C ASP A 24 11.60 -4.49 9.01
N TRP A 25 10.93 -3.60 8.30
CA TRP A 25 11.47 -3.00 7.08
C TRP A 25 11.01 -1.55 6.92
N ASN A 26 11.97 -0.68 6.55
CA ASN A 26 11.77 0.75 6.34
C ASN A 26 11.08 1.48 7.52
N GLY A 27 11.48 1.12 8.75
CA GLY A 27 10.96 1.73 9.97
C GLY A 27 9.55 1.28 10.38
N ALA A 28 9.00 0.25 9.73
CA ALA A 28 7.69 -0.32 10.06
C ALA A 28 7.78 -1.84 10.29
N THR A 29 6.94 -2.35 11.19
CA THR A 29 6.73 -3.79 11.38
C THR A 29 5.60 -4.26 10.47
N TRP A 30 5.94 -5.12 9.52
CA TRP A 30 5.04 -5.76 8.59
C TRP A 30 4.56 -7.09 9.15
N ARG A 31 3.32 -7.48 8.82
CA ARG A 31 2.71 -8.75 9.25
C ARG A 31 2.28 -9.54 8.04
N PHE A 32 2.43 -10.86 8.12
CA PHE A 32 2.14 -11.77 7.01
C PHE A 32 1.21 -12.88 7.45
N SER A 33 0.37 -13.37 6.53
CA SER A 33 -0.54 -14.47 6.79
C SER A 33 0.17 -15.82 6.80
N THR A 34 1.33 -15.90 6.15
CA THR A 34 2.14 -17.12 6.01
C THR A 34 3.65 -16.82 6.10
N PRO A 35 4.47 -17.78 6.57
CA PRO A 35 5.93 -17.64 6.52
C PRO A 35 6.47 -17.47 5.10
N GLU A 36 5.82 -18.07 4.10
CA GLU A 36 6.19 -17.97 2.69
C GLU A 36 6.02 -16.53 2.16
N ASN A 37 4.91 -15.87 2.50
CA ASN A 37 4.70 -14.46 2.16
C ASN A 37 5.73 -13.56 2.86
N LYS A 38 6.05 -13.83 4.13
CA LYS A 38 7.13 -13.11 4.81
C LYS A 38 8.46 -13.27 4.06
N ALA A 39 8.83 -14.50 3.68
CA ALA A 39 10.08 -14.76 2.97
C ALA A 39 10.12 -14.08 1.58
N ALA A 40 8.98 -14.05 0.87
CA ALA A 40 8.83 -13.34 -0.39
C ALA A 40 9.04 -11.83 -0.20
N PHE A 41 8.41 -11.25 0.82
CA PHE A 41 8.59 -9.85 1.17
C PHE A 41 10.04 -9.53 1.55
N ASP A 42 10.66 -10.34 2.41
CA ASP A 42 12.06 -10.13 2.83
C ASP A 42 13.05 -10.17 1.65
N THR A 43 12.72 -10.91 0.59
CA THR A 43 13.54 -11.00 -0.62
C THR A 43 13.45 -9.75 -1.49
N ASP A 44 12.25 -9.20 -1.66
CA ASP A 44 12.02 -7.97 -2.44
C ASP A 44 10.90 -7.12 -1.83
N PRO A 45 11.18 -6.35 -0.77
CA PRO A 45 10.15 -5.56 -0.09
C PRO A 45 9.51 -4.51 -0.99
N GLU A 46 10.27 -3.94 -1.93
CA GLU A 46 9.82 -2.86 -2.82
C GLU A 46 8.84 -3.35 -3.90
N ALA A 47 8.82 -4.64 -4.20
CA ALA A 47 7.81 -5.25 -5.05
C ALA A 47 6.42 -5.30 -4.39
N TYR A 48 6.36 -5.45 -3.06
CA TYR A 48 5.11 -5.70 -2.35
C TYR A 48 4.62 -4.51 -1.52
N ALA A 49 5.52 -3.66 -1.04
CA ALA A 49 5.15 -2.50 -0.23
C ALA A 49 4.26 -1.52 -1.03
N PRO A 50 3.26 -0.89 -0.40
CA PRO A 50 2.45 0.13 -1.06
C PRO A 50 3.32 1.31 -1.51
N GLN A 51 3.05 1.81 -2.71
CA GLN A 51 3.84 2.86 -3.38
C GLN A 51 4.03 4.13 -2.55
N TYR A 52 3.07 4.46 -1.70
CA TYR A 52 3.09 5.65 -0.83
C TYR A 52 3.02 5.29 0.66
N GLY A 53 3.73 4.24 1.08
CA GLY A 53 4.00 4.00 2.51
C GLY A 53 2.75 3.83 3.39
N GLY A 54 1.79 3.02 2.97
CA GLY A 54 0.56 2.78 3.73
C GLY A 54 -0.48 3.91 3.67
N TYR A 55 -0.16 5.05 3.05
CA TYR A 55 -1.05 6.19 2.91
C TYR A 55 -1.92 6.12 1.65
N CYS A 56 -3.05 6.83 1.71
CA CYS A 56 -4.01 6.90 0.62
C CYS A 56 -3.40 7.57 -0.62
N ALA A 57 -3.30 6.83 -1.72
CA ALA A 57 -2.75 7.33 -2.99
C ALA A 57 -3.50 8.57 -3.53
N TRP A 58 -4.82 8.65 -3.30
CA TRP A 58 -5.57 9.86 -3.66
C TRP A 58 -5.20 11.05 -2.78
N ALA A 59 -5.08 10.87 -1.46
CA ALA A 59 -4.69 11.97 -0.58
C ALA A 59 -3.29 12.49 -0.93
N VAL A 60 -2.35 11.58 -1.21
CA VAL A 60 -1.00 11.95 -1.63
C VAL A 60 -1.03 12.72 -2.95
N ALA A 61 -1.88 12.35 -3.91
CA ALA A 61 -2.10 13.11 -5.14
C ALA A 61 -2.66 14.53 -4.89
N GLU A 62 -3.42 14.71 -3.81
CA GLU A 62 -3.97 16.00 -3.38
C GLU A 62 -3.04 16.76 -2.40
N GLY A 63 -1.85 16.24 -2.11
CA GLY A 63 -0.81 16.93 -1.36
C GLY A 63 -0.86 16.76 0.16
N TYR A 64 -1.55 15.73 0.67
CA TYR A 64 -1.59 15.41 2.11
C TYR A 64 -1.63 13.89 2.38
N THR A 65 -1.51 13.46 3.64
CA THR A 65 -1.62 12.04 4.00
C THR A 65 -2.99 11.69 4.58
N ALA A 66 -3.47 10.49 4.30
CA ALA A 66 -4.64 9.93 4.96
C ALA A 66 -4.43 8.44 5.18
N SER A 67 -5.09 7.89 6.20
CA SER A 67 -5.10 6.44 6.46
C SER A 67 -5.73 5.67 5.31
N THR A 68 -5.64 4.35 5.37
CA THR A 68 -6.14 3.44 4.34
C THR A 68 -6.98 2.34 4.96
N VAL A 69 -7.78 1.68 4.12
CA VAL A 69 -8.48 0.44 4.48
C VAL A 69 -8.05 -0.69 3.55
N PRO A 70 -7.91 -1.94 4.06
CA PRO A 70 -7.37 -3.05 3.28
C PRO A 70 -8.15 -3.37 2.03
N GLU A 71 -9.46 -3.09 2.01
CA GLU A 71 -10.32 -3.39 0.87
C GLU A 71 -10.14 -2.37 -0.24
N ALA A 72 -9.68 -1.15 0.04
CA ALA A 72 -9.60 -0.08 -0.95
C ALA A 72 -8.21 -0.03 -1.60
N TRP A 73 -7.93 -1.00 -2.46
CA TRP A 73 -6.62 -1.18 -3.08
C TRP A 73 -6.71 -1.44 -4.59
N LYS A 74 -5.59 -1.21 -5.29
CA LYS A 74 -5.41 -1.60 -6.69
C LYS A 74 -3.93 -1.88 -6.95
N ILE A 75 -3.64 -2.85 -7.82
CA ILE A 75 -2.31 -3.00 -8.41
C ILE A 75 -2.33 -2.31 -9.79
N VAL A 76 -1.36 -1.43 -10.02
CA VAL A 76 -1.15 -0.74 -11.29
C VAL A 76 0.33 -0.84 -11.62
N ASP A 77 0.65 -1.34 -12.81
CA ASP A 77 2.04 -1.53 -13.28
C ASP A 77 2.94 -2.24 -12.27
N GLY A 78 2.40 -3.27 -11.60
CA GLY A 78 3.12 -4.06 -10.60
C GLY A 78 3.32 -3.38 -9.25
N LYS A 79 2.71 -2.21 -9.00
CA LYS A 79 2.78 -1.49 -7.72
C LYS A 79 1.43 -1.48 -7.00
N LEU A 80 1.47 -1.67 -5.68
CA LEU A 80 0.29 -1.65 -4.81
C LEU A 80 -0.06 -0.21 -4.42
N TYR A 81 -1.32 0.17 -4.64
CA TYR A 81 -1.88 1.45 -4.23
C TYR A 81 -3.04 1.21 -3.27
N LEU A 82 -3.04 1.95 -2.16
CA LEU A 82 -4.08 1.88 -1.14
C LEU A 82 -4.86 3.19 -1.09
N ASN A 83 -6.10 3.16 -0.62
CA ASN A 83 -6.98 4.31 -0.50
C ASN A 83 -7.75 4.32 0.83
N PHE A 84 -8.19 5.52 1.24
CA PHE A 84 -8.90 5.75 2.49
C PHE A 84 -10.25 5.02 2.59
N SER A 85 -10.92 4.81 1.46
CA SER A 85 -12.18 4.07 1.38
C SER A 85 -12.46 3.63 -0.05
N ARG A 86 -13.39 2.68 -0.25
CA ARG A 86 -13.88 2.30 -1.59
C ARG A 86 -14.46 3.50 -2.37
N ARG A 87 -15.03 4.50 -1.69
CA ARG A 87 -15.53 5.73 -2.34
C ARG A 87 -14.36 6.58 -2.86
N ILE A 88 -13.30 6.75 -2.06
CA ILE A 88 -12.11 7.47 -2.48
C ILE A 88 -11.35 6.70 -3.56
N GLN A 89 -11.30 5.37 -3.48
CA GLN A 89 -10.77 4.54 -4.56
C GLN A 89 -11.47 4.81 -5.88
N ARG A 90 -12.82 4.77 -5.92
CA ARG A 90 -13.56 5.10 -7.15
C ARG A 90 -13.30 6.51 -7.66
N ARG A 91 -12.93 7.46 -6.79
CA ARG A 91 -12.52 8.81 -7.20
C ARG A 91 -11.13 8.79 -7.80
N TRP A 92 -10.18 8.10 -7.16
CA TRP A 92 -8.82 7.90 -7.65
C TRP A 92 -8.80 7.17 -9.01
N GLU A 93 -9.67 6.18 -9.18
CA GLU A 93 -9.76 5.39 -10.41
C GLU A 93 -10.27 6.18 -11.63
N ARG A 94 -10.79 7.41 -11.44
CA ARG A 94 -11.23 8.27 -12.57
C ARG A 94 -10.08 8.76 -13.43
N ASP A 95 -8.88 8.86 -12.85
CA ASP A 95 -7.66 9.27 -13.55
C ASP A 95 -6.44 8.67 -12.84
N ILE A 96 -6.25 7.36 -12.98
CA ILE A 96 -5.12 6.66 -12.35
C ILE A 96 -3.77 7.27 -12.79
N PRO A 97 -3.50 7.45 -14.10
CA PRO A 97 -2.19 7.98 -14.53
C PRO A 97 -1.93 9.39 -13.98
N GLY A 98 -2.91 10.30 -14.08
CA GLY A 98 -2.74 11.66 -13.58
C GLY A 98 -2.62 11.71 -12.06
N ASN A 99 -3.34 10.87 -11.32
CA ASN A 99 -3.20 10.78 -9.87
C ASN A 99 -1.83 10.24 -9.45
N ILE A 100 -1.29 9.25 -10.15
CA ILE A 100 0.06 8.73 -9.89
C ILE A 100 1.12 9.79 -10.14
N VAL A 101 1.03 10.53 -11.26
CA VAL A 101 1.97 11.62 -11.57
C VAL A 101 1.95 12.69 -10.48
N ARG A 102 0.75 13.13 -10.06
CA ARG A 102 0.61 14.12 -8.98
C ARG A 102 1.13 13.59 -7.64
N ALA A 103 0.77 12.37 -7.26
CA ALA A 103 1.23 11.76 -6.02
C ALA A 103 2.75 11.57 -6.00
N ASN A 104 3.37 11.18 -7.10
CA ASN A 104 4.82 11.08 -7.22
C ASN A 104 5.51 12.45 -7.05
N GLY A 105 4.91 13.54 -7.54
CA GLY A 105 5.44 14.89 -7.32
C GLY A 105 5.34 15.37 -5.87
N ASN A 106 4.37 14.87 -5.11
CA ASN A 106 4.14 15.22 -3.72
C ASN A 106 4.90 14.31 -2.73
N TRP A 107 5.26 13.11 -3.16
CA TRP A 107 5.92 12.10 -2.32
C TRP A 107 7.45 12.19 -2.44
N PRO A 108 8.21 12.16 -1.33
CA PRO A 108 7.78 11.98 0.06
C PRO A 108 7.53 13.30 0.83
N SER A 109 7.53 14.47 0.17
CA SER A 109 7.43 15.78 0.83
C SER A 109 6.21 15.96 1.74
N VAL A 110 5.10 15.28 1.45
CA VAL A 110 3.89 15.27 2.30
C VAL A 110 4.09 14.63 3.69
N LEU A 111 5.20 13.94 3.93
CA LEU A 111 5.54 13.35 5.24
C LEU A 111 6.14 14.37 6.21
N ALA A 112 6.60 15.52 5.72
CA ALA A 112 7.25 16.56 6.53
C ALA A 112 6.29 17.70 6.95
N GLN A 113 4.99 17.53 6.70
CA GLN A 113 3.95 18.54 6.97
C GLN A 113 3.29 18.35 8.34
#